data_AF-A0A2T0KP82-F1
#
_entry.id   AF-A0A2T0KP82-F1
#
_cell.length_a   1.000
_cell.length_b   1.000
_cell.length_c   1.000
_cell.angle_alpha   90.00
_cell.angle_beta   90.00
_cell.angle_gamma   90.00
#
_symmetry.space_group_name_H-M   'P 1'
#
loop_
_entity.id
_entity.type
_entity.pdbx_description
1 polymer ?
#
loop_
_entity_poly.entity_id
_entity_poly.type
_entity_poly.pdbx_seq_one_letter_code
_entity_poly.pdbx_strand_id
1 'polypeptide(L)'
;MSNVQQAGVRAAVLKVLAELVKGAYEEARAEADGELADLNGSLGVATVELKLPTGDTIAQLTQSQSKQKVDVDERQLLAYCKREYPTEVETVESVRPAFRKALLGRLEVVDGKAADPRTGVVLEFVTVTPPGPGGTTLTFKTAGRDRVAAAYREGVLTLPDLLALPAAEH
;
A
#
# COMPACT_ATOMS: atom_id res chain seq x y z
N MET A 1 -16.39 -13.89 -26.85
CA MET A 1 -15.20 -13.38 -26.12
C MET A 1 -14.61 -14.51 -25.31
N SER A 2 -13.28 -14.63 -25.19
CA SER A 2 -12.67 -15.64 -24.33
C SER A 2 -12.80 -15.26 -22.84
N ASN A 3 -12.72 -16.24 -21.94
CA ASN A 3 -12.76 -15.99 -20.49
C ASN A 3 -11.63 -15.03 -20.04
N VAL A 4 -10.45 -15.14 -20.67
CA VAL A 4 -9.32 -14.23 -20.44
C VAL A 4 -9.63 -12.79 -20.85
N GLN A 5 -10.34 -12.58 -21.97
CA GLN A 5 -10.76 -11.24 -22.39
C GLN A 5 -11.77 -10.64 -21.41
N GLN A 6 -12.74 -11.43 -20.93
CA GLN A 6 -13.73 -10.97 -19.94
C GLN A 6 -13.05 -10.60 -18.60
N ALA A 7 -12.17 -11.46 -18.10
CA ALA A 7 -11.41 -11.20 -16.88
C ALA A 7 -10.48 -9.96 -17.02
N GLY A 8 -9.81 -9.83 -18.17
CA GLY A 8 -8.94 -8.69 -18.46
C GLY A 8 -9.70 -7.36 -18.56
N VAL A 9 -10.87 -7.35 -19.20
CA VAL A 9 -11.75 -6.17 -19.26
C VAL A 9 -12.23 -5.79 -17.87
N ARG A 10 -12.70 -6.76 -17.08
CA ARG A 10 -13.15 -6.53 -15.69
C ARG A 10 -12.03 -5.91 -14.84
N ALA A 11 -10.83 -6.48 -14.90
CA ALA A 11 -9.67 -5.95 -14.17
C ALA A 11 -9.31 -4.52 -14.60
N ALA A 12 -9.36 -4.23 -15.91
CA ALA A 12 -9.09 -2.90 -16.44
C ALA A 12 -10.10 -1.86 -15.96
N VAL A 13 -11.39 -2.19 -16.01
CA VAL A 13 -12.47 -1.30 -15.58
C VAL A 13 -12.36 -0.99 -14.09
N LEU A 14 -12.24 -2.03 -13.25
CA LEU A 14 -12.15 -1.85 -11.79
C LEU A 14 -10.94 -1.01 -11.38
N LYS A 15 -9.79 -1.15 -12.07
CA LYS A 15 -8.62 -0.33 -11.78
C LYS A 15 -8.88 1.16 -11.99
N VAL A 16 -9.53 1.54 -13.10
CA VAL A 16 -9.83 2.97 -13.37
C VAL A 16 -10.81 3.52 -12.35
N LEU A 17 -11.87 2.76 -12.02
CA LEU A 17 -12.85 3.18 -11.02
C LEU A 17 -12.22 3.33 -9.64
N ALA A 18 -11.33 2.43 -9.24
CA ALA A 18 -10.60 2.53 -7.97
C ALA A 18 -9.70 3.78 -7.91
N GLU A 19 -8.99 4.11 -9.00
CA GLU A 19 -8.18 5.33 -9.09
C GLU A 19 -9.05 6.60 -8.93
N LEU A 20 -10.20 6.65 -9.60
CA LEU A 20 -11.14 7.79 -9.52
C LEU A 20 -11.77 7.93 -8.12
N VAL A 21 -12.25 6.82 -7.54
CA VAL A 21 -12.82 6.80 -6.19
C VAL A 21 -11.77 7.21 -5.16
N LYS A 22 -10.52 6.77 -5.32
CA LYS A 22 -9.44 7.18 -4.44
C LYS A 22 -9.21 8.68 -4.47
N GLY A 23 -9.17 9.31 -5.66
CA GLY A 23 -9.02 10.76 -5.77
C GLY A 23 -10.16 11.51 -5.08
N ALA A 24 -11.41 11.13 -5.37
CA ALA A 24 -12.58 11.73 -4.73
C ALA A 24 -12.59 11.53 -3.20
N TYR A 25 -12.13 10.36 -2.72
CA TYR A 25 -11.97 10.10 -1.30
C TYR A 25 -10.91 11.00 -0.66
N GLU A 26 -9.76 11.19 -1.30
CA GLU A 26 -8.70 12.05 -0.77
C GLU A 26 -9.16 13.52 -0.69
N GLU A 27 -9.90 14.01 -1.68
CA GLU A 27 -10.51 15.35 -1.67
C GLU A 27 -11.55 15.50 -0.55
N ALA A 28 -12.53 14.58 -0.48
CA ALA A 28 -13.56 14.60 0.57
C ALA A 28 -12.97 14.45 1.98
N ARG A 29 -11.90 13.66 2.11
CA ARG A 29 -11.17 13.51 3.36
C ARG A 29 -10.51 14.81 3.79
N ALA A 30 -9.86 15.52 2.86
CA ALA A 30 -9.23 16.80 3.15
C ALA A 30 -10.24 17.87 3.57
N GLU A 31 -11.41 17.90 2.93
CA GLU A 31 -12.53 18.77 3.31
C GLU A 31 -13.01 18.46 4.75
N ALA A 32 -13.33 17.20 5.03
CA ALA A 32 -13.78 16.78 6.36
C ALA A 32 -12.76 17.04 7.48
N ASP A 33 -11.47 16.85 7.20
CA ASP A 33 -10.39 17.16 8.15
C ASP A 33 -10.27 18.67 8.40
N GLY A 34 -10.48 19.50 7.37
CA GLY A 34 -10.54 20.96 7.49
C GLY A 34 -11.72 21.44 8.34
N GLU A 35 -12.93 20.97 8.05
CA GLU A 35 -14.13 21.31 8.82
C GLU A 35 -14.01 20.89 10.29
N LEU A 36 -13.47 19.70 10.57
CA LEU A 36 -13.27 19.24 11.94
C LEU A 36 -12.21 20.09 12.67
N ALA A 37 -11.19 20.57 11.96
CA ALA A 37 -10.20 21.47 12.54
C ALA A 37 -10.82 22.82 12.92
N ASP A 38 -11.67 23.39 12.06
CA ASP A 38 -12.38 24.64 12.33
C ASP A 38 -13.38 24.49 13.48
N LEU A 39 -14.12 23.38 13.53
CA LEU A 39 -15.03 23.05 14.64
C LEU A 39 -14.29 22.88 15.96
N ASN A 40 -13.14 22.20 15.96
CA ASN A 40 -12.34 22.06 17.17
C ASN A 40 -11.75 23.43 17.62
N GLY A 41 -11.27 24.24 16.68
CA GLY A 41 -10.73 25.57 16.96
C GLY A 41 -11.76 26.58 17.50
N SER A 42 -13.01 26.47 17.08
CA SER A 42 -14.09 27.40 17.46
C SER A 42 -14.94 26.93 18.63
N LEU A 43 -15.24 25.63 18.73
CA LEU A 43 -16.20 25.04 19.68
C LEU A 43 -15.59 23.96 20.57
N GLY A 44 -14.31 23.60 20.38
CA GLY A 44 -13.65 22.53 21.14
C GLY A 44 -14.15 21.12 20.82
N VAL A 45 -14.85 20.94 19.69
CA VAL A 45 -15.38 19.64 19.27
C VAL A 45 -14.30 18.89 18.49
N ALA A 46 -13.69 17.89 19.14
CA ALA A 46 -12.63 17.08 18.56
C ALA A 46 -13.12 15.80 17.86
N THR A 47 -14.38 15.40 18.07
CA THR A 47 -14.94 14.14 17.52
C THR A 47 -16.36 14.34 17.00
N VAL A 48 -16.66 13.78 15.83
CA VAL A 48 -17.99 13.78 15.21
C VAL A 48 -18.38 12.37 14.78
N GLU A 49 -19.61 11.95 15.06
CA GLU A 49 -20.16 10.69 14.57
C GLU A 49 -20.69 10.84 13.13
N LEU A 50 -20.27 9.95 12.24
CA LEU A 50 -20.74 9.89 10.87
C LEU A 50 -21.91 8.92 10.78
N LYS A 51 -23.06 9.39 10.28
CA LYS A 51 -24.29 8.61 10.14
C LYS A 51 -24.72 8.52 8.69
N LEU A 52 -25.30 7.39 8.32
CA LEU A 52 -26.00 7.26 7.05
C LEU A 52 -27.28 8.09 7.07
N PRO A 53 -27.83 8.44 5.88
CA PRO A 53 -29.16 9.04 5.78
C PRO A 53 -30.27 8.19 6.42
N THR A 54 -30.04 6.87 6.57
CA THR A 54 -30.94 5.93 7.25
C THR A 54 -30.90 6.07 8.79
N GLY A 55 -29.95 6.82 9.34
CA GLY A 55 -29.77 7.07 10.77
C GLY A 55 -28.69 6.23 11.44
N ASP A 56 -28.18 5.20 10.77
CA ASP A 56 -27.17 4.28 11.33
C ASP A 56 -25.79 4.94 11.39
N THR A 57 -25.14 4.86 12.55
CA THR A 57 -23.75 5.32 12.72
C THR A 57 -22.80 4.37 11.98
N ILE A 58 -21.98 4.93 11.09
CA ILE A 58 -21.02 4.17 10.27
C ILE A 58 -19.57 4.36 10.69
N ALA A 59 -19.22 5.50 11.28
CA ALA A 59 -17.85 5.80 11.68
C ALA A 59 -17.80 6.98 12.66
N GLN A 60 -16.62 7.22 13.22
CA GLN A 60 -16.31 8.43 13.97
C GLN A 60 -15.11 9.12 13.33
N LEU A 61 -15.19 10.44 13.21
CA LEU A 61 -14.09 11.30 12.76
C LEU A 61 -13.54 12.05 13.98
N THR A 62 -12.30 11.74 14.35
CA THR A 62 -11.64 12.34 15.52
C THR A 62 -10.39 13.10 15.09
N GLN A 63 -10.28 14.36 15.49
CA GLN A 63 -9.07 15.13 15.31
C GLN A 63 -8.04 14.68 16.34
N SER A 64 -7.00 14.01 15.87
CA SER A 64 -5.89 13.62 16.71
C SER A 64 -5.04 14.85 17.06
N GLN A 65 -4.86 15.13 18.34
CA GLN A 65 -3.85 16.09 18.76
C GLN A 65 -2.48 15.57 18.35
N SER A 66 -1.79 16.32 17.49
CA SER A 66 -0.40 16.02 17.12
C SER A 66 0.46 16.13 18.37
N LYS A 67 0.81 14.99 18.98
CA LYS A 67 1.80 14.94 20.06
C LYS A 67 3.10 15.51 19.53
N GLN A 68 3.75 16.34 20.36
CA GLN A 68 5.04 16.92 20.06
C GLN A 68 6.01 15.80 19.66
N LYS A 69 6.41 15.76 18.39
CA LYS A 69 7.43 14.83 17.92
C LYS A 69 8.78 15.38 18.36
N VAL A 70 9.43 14.65 19.25
CA VAL A 70 10.85 14.87 19.51
C VAL A 70 11.58 14.21 18.35
N ASP A 71 12.16 15.02 17.47
CA ASP A 71 13.08 14.55 16.45
C ASP A 71 14.43 14.29 17.12
N VAL A 72 14.95 13.08 16.99
CA VAL A 72 16.20 12.66 17.63
C VAL A 72 17.23 12.38 16.56
N ASP A 73 18.34 13.10 16.61
CA ASP A 73 19.53 12.73 15.84
C ASP A 73 20.16 11.48 16.45
N GLU A 74 19.99 10.33 15.79
CA GLU A 74 20.50 9.05 16.27
C GLU A 74 22.01 9.02 16.49
N ARG A 75 22.79 9.81 15.74
CA ARG A 75 24.25 9.85 15.92
C ARG A 75 24.61 10.55 17.22
N GLN A 76 23.92 11.64 17.52
CA GLN A 76 24.11 12.37 18.78
C GLN A 76 23.57 11.58 19.97
N LEU A 77 22.42 10.91 19.80
CA LEU A 77 21.89 9.99 20.81
C LEU A 77 22.90 8.87 21.11
N LEU A 78 23.45 8.22 20.10
CA LEU A 78 24.45 7.18 20.28
C LEU A 78 25.71 7.71 20.98
N ALA A 79 26.18 8.91 20.63
CA ALA A 79 27.32 9.52 21.29
C ALA A 79 27.04 9.84 22.78
N TYR A 80 25.83 10.31 23.08
CA TYR A 80 25.36 10.55 24.43
C TYR A 80 25.25 9.24 25.24
N CYS A 81 24.60 8.21 24.69
CA CYS A 81 24.45 6.91 25.35
C CYS A 81 25.81 6.23 25.55
N LYS A 82 26.75 6.34 24.59
CA LYS A 82 28.12 5.84 24.79
C LYS A 82 28.85 6.48 25.97
N ARG A 83 28.49 7.72 26.33
CA ARG A 83 29.10 8.44 27.45
C ARG A 83 28.39 8.17 28.78
N GLU A 84 27.07 8.29 28.79
CA GLU A 84 26.27 8.24 30.03
C GLU A 84 25.80 6.82 30.38
N TYR A 85 25.55 5.98 29.37
CA TYR A 85 24.96 4.65 29.50
C TYR A 85 25.73 3.60 28.67
N PRO A 86 27.04 3.40 28.91
CA PRO A 86 27.87 2.54 28.07
C PRO A 86 27.41 1.06 28.07
N THR A 87 26.69 0.61 29.11
CA THR A 87 26.12 -0.74 29.19
C THR A 87 24.92 -0.95 28.26
N GLU A 88 24.28 0.12 27.81
CA GLU A 88 23.09 0.09 26.95
C GLU A 88 23.43 0.21 25.46
N VAL A 89 24.73 0.23 25.11
CA VAL A 89 25.18 0.31 23.71
C VAL A 89 25.72 -1.04 23.26
N GLU A 90 25.04 -1.66 22.30
CA GLU A 90 25.48 -2.91 21.68
C GLU A 90 26.31 -2.69 20.40
N THR A 91 27.18 -3.64 20.10
CA THR A 91 27.87 -3.73 18.80
C THR A 91 27.45 -5.02 18.13
N VAL A 92 26.80 -4.91 16.98
CA VAL A 92 26.27 -6.06 16.22
C VAL A 92 27.17 -6.35 15.01
N GLU A 93 27.61 -7.59 14.87
CA GLU A 93 28.30 -8.05 13.66
C GLU A 93 27.29 -8.22 12.52
N SER A 94 27.54 -7.55 11.39
CA SER A 94 26.65 -7.63 10.23
C SER A 94 27.42 -7.65 8.91
N VAL A 95 26.83 -8.30 7.91
CA VAL A 95 27.35 -8.29 6.54
C VAL A 95 27.07 -6.94 5.91
N ARG A 96 28.10 -6.30 5.33
CA ARG A 96 27.97 -5.00 4.65
C ARG A 96 26.84 -5.03 3.61
N PRO A 97 25.89 -4.07 3.62
CA PRO A 97 24.71 -4.10 2.73
C PRO A 97 25.05 -4.24 1.24
N ALA A 98 26.06 -3.49 0.78
CA ALA A 98 26.52 -3.55 -0.61
C ALA A 98 27.07 -4.94 -0.98
N PHE A 99 27.84 -5.56 -0.08
CA PHE A 99 28.37 -6.90 -0.30
C PHE A 99 27.26 -7.95 -0.26
N ARG A 100 26.31 -7.85 0.68
CA ARG A 100 25.14 -8.72 0.72
C ARG A 100 24.35 -8.66 -0.60
N LYS A 101 24.08 -7.45 -1.11
CA LYS A 101 23.37 -7.27 -2.39
C LYS A 101 24.15 -7.88 -3.55
N ALA A 102 25.46 -7.65 -3.62
CA ALA A 102 26.31 -8.19 -4.67
C ALA A 102 26.42 -9.73 -4.61
N LEU A 103 26.50 -10.30 -3.40
CA LEU A 103 26.55 -11.74 -3.19
C LEU A 103 25.24 -12.39 -3.64
N LEU A 104 24.10 -11.87 -3.21
CA LEU A 104 22.79 -12.43 -3.57
C LEU A 104 22.48 -12.27 -5.06
N GLY A 105 22.85 -11.13 -5.68
CA GLY A 105 22.58 -10.85 -7.09
C GLY A 105 23.39 -11.71 -8.07
N ARG A 106 24.44 -12.40 -7.62
CA ARG A 106 25.27 -13.28 -8.46
C ARG A 106 24.99 -14.77 -8.26
N LEU A 107 24.12 -15.14 -7.32
CA LEU A 107 23.82 -16.55 -7.07
C LEU A 107 23.06 -17.11 -8.26
N GLU A 108 23.45 -18.31 -8.68
CA GLU A 108 22.77 -19.06 -9.72
C GLU A 108 22.04 -20.24 -9.10
N VAL A 109 20.93 -20.63 -9.72
CA VAL A 109 20.20 -21.82 -9.29
C VAL A 109 20.71 -23.01 -10.10
N VAL A 110 21.37 -23.94 -9.42
CA VAL A 110 21.83 -25.22 -10.00
C VAL A 110 21.13 -26.33 -9.22
N ASP A 111 20.36 -27.17 -9.93
CA ASP A 111 19.60 -28.29 -9.34
C ASP A 111 18.69 -27.88 -8.16
N GLY A 112 18.08 -26.69 -8.24
CA GLY A 112 17.19 -26.17 -7.19
C GLY A 112 17.90 -25.66 -5.94
N LYS A 113 19.23 -25.56 -5.96
CA LYS A 113 20.03 -24.96 -4.89
C LYS A 113 20.72 -23.68 -5.38
N ALA A 114 20.88 -22.71 -4.50
CA ALA A 114 21.65 -21.51 -4.84
C ALA A 114 23.14 -21.83 -4.75
N ALA A 115 23.89 -21.56 -5.82
CA ALA A 115 25.34 -21.74 -5.88
C ALA A 115 26.02 -20.42 -6.21
N ASP A 116 27.19 -20.20 -5.62
CA ASP A 116 28.05 -19.08 -5.99
C ASP A 116 28.94 -19.51 -7.17
N PRO A 117 28.75 -18.94 -8.37
CA PRO A 117 29.48 -19.36 -9.56
C PRO A 117 30.98 -19.05 -9.49
N ARG A 118 31.43 -18.17 -8.58
CA ARG A 118 32.87 -17.84 -8.43
C ARG A 118 33.64 -18.82 -7.56
N THR A 119 32.97 -19.44 -6.59
CA THR A 119 33.60 -20.34 -5.63
C THR A 119 33.17 -21.79 -5.82
N GLY A 120 32.10 -22.02 -6.58
CA GLY A 120 31.48 -23.34 -6.73
C GLY A 120 30.77 -23.82 -5.46
N VAL A 121 30.64 -22.97 -4.44
CA VAL A 121 30.03 -23.35 -3.16
C VAL A 121 28.51 -23.25 -3.29
N VAL A 122 27.84 -24.36 -2.97
CA VAL A 122 26.39 -24.41 -2.83
C VAL A 122 26.01 -23.85 -1.46
N LEU A 123 25.13 -22.86 -1.45
CA LEU A 123 24.63 -22.21 -0.23
C LEU A 123 23.38 -22.93 0.28
N GLU A 124 23.59 -23.89 1.18
CA GLU A 124 22.49 -24.69 1.74
C GLU A 124 21.52 -23.89 2.61
N PHE A 125 21.94 -22.72 3.10
CA PHE A 125 21.08 -21.81 3.86
C PHE A 125 20.16 -20.94 2.97
N VAL A 126 20.26 -21.05 1.64
CA VAL A 126 19.44 -20.28 0.69
C VAL A 126 18.34 -21.17 0.13
N THR A 127 17.09 -20.86 0.49
CA THR A 127 15.92 -21.48 -0.10
C THR A 127 15.63 -20.90 -1.48
N VAL A 128 15.63 -21.74 -2.50
CA VAL A 128 15.22 -21.35 -3.86
C VAL A 128 13.73 -21.67 -4.02
N THR A 129 12.92 -20.63 -4.14
CA THR A 129 11.50 -20.79 -4.48
C THR A 129 11.37 -20.86 -6.00
N PRO A 130 10.64 -21.84 -6.57
CA PRO A 130 10.40 -21.89 -8.01
C PRO A 130 9.65 -20.62 -8.46
N PRO A 131 9.89 -20.15 -9.70
CA PRO A 131 9.20 -18.99 -10.21
C PRO A 131 7.68 -19.27 -10.20
N GLY A 132 6.93 -18.36 -9.59
CA GLY A 132 5.47 -18.39 -9.64
C GLY A 132 4.95 -18.24 -11.06
N PRO A 133 3.64 -18.45 -11.30
CA PRO A 133 3.04 -18.16 -12.59
C PRO A 133 3.35 -16.70 -12.97
N GLY A 134 3.90 -16.51 -14.17
CA GLY A 134 4.37 -15.20 -14.63
C GLY A 134 3.31 -14.10 -14.45
N GLY A 135 3.74 -12.91 -14.01
CA GLY A 135 2.85 -11.78 -13.81
C GLY A 135 2.27 -11.27 -15.13
N THR A 136 1.02 -10.79 -15.11
CA THR A 136 0.42 -10.08 -16.25
C THR A 136 0.51 -8.58 -16.02
N THR A 137 0.98 -7.83 -17.02
CA THR A 137 0.98 -6.36 -16.99
C THR A 137 -0.25 -5.81 -17.68
N LEU A 138 -1.00 -4.95 -16.98
CA LEU A 138 -2.13 -4.22 -17.54
C LEU A 138 -1.70 -2.81 -17.96
N THR A 139 -1.65 -2.58 -19.28
CA THR A 139 -1.32 -1.28 -19.87
C THR A 139 -2.53 -0.70 -20.59
N PHE A 140 -2.93 0.52 -20.24
CA PHE A 140 -4.00 1.22 -20.94
C PHE A 140 -3.49 1.83 -22.24
N LYS A 141 -4.29 1.72 -23.30
CA LYS A 141 -4.10 2.49 -24.53
C LYS A 141 -4.56 3.95 -24.32
N THR A 142 -4.19 4.83 -25.24
CA THR A 142 -4.63 6.24 -25.28
C THR A 142 -6.15 6.35 -25.13
N ALA A 143 -6.61 7.23 -24.24
CA ALA A 143 -8.03 7.44 -23.87
C ALA A 143 -8.77 6.22 -23.27
N GLY A 144 -8.06 5.12 -22.95
CA GLY A 144 -8.68 3.92 -22.37
C GLY A 144 -9.36 4.20 -21.03
N ARG A 145 -8.74 5.06 -20.20
CA ARG A 145 -9.31 5.47 -18.90
C ARG A 145 -10.56 6.32 -19.08
N ASP A 146 -10.52 7.32 -19.96
CA ASP A 146 -11.65 8.23 -20.21
C ASP A 146 -12.89 7.48 -20.70
N ARG A 147 -12.68 6.45 -21.54
CA ARG A 147 -13.77 5.58 -22.01
C ARG A 147 -14.39 4.75 -20.90
N VAL A 148 -13.60 4.23 -19.95
CA VAL A 148 -14.15 3.53 -18.78
C VAL A 148 -14.97 4.49 -17.92
N ALA A 149 -14.46 5.70 -17.68
CA ALA A 149 -15.17 6.72 -16.92
C ALA A 149 -16.47 7.18 -17.60
N ALA A 150 -16.48 7.32 -18.93
CA ALA A 150 -17.68 7.62 -19.70
C ALA A 150 -18.71 6.49 -19.61
N ALA A 151 -18.30 5.25 -19.89
CA ALA A 151 -19.18 4.09 -19.83
C ALA A 151 -19.79 3.86 -18.44
N TYR A 152 -19.06 4.18 -17.37
CA TYR A 152 -19.61 4.17 -16.01
C TYR A 152 -20.67 5.25 -15.80
N ARG A 153 -20.37 6.51 -16.18
CA ARG A 153 -21.33 7.63 -16.06
C ARG A 153 -22.59 7.45 -16.90
N GLU A 154 -22.46 6.80 -18.06
CA GLU A 154 -23.57 6.48 -18.96
C GLU A 154 -24.39 5.26 -18.50
N GLY A 155 -24.00 4.60 -17.40
CA GLY A 155 -24.71 3.43 -16.87
C GLY A 155 -24.48 2.13 -17.66
N VAL A 156 -23.57 2.13 -18.63
CA VAL A 156 -23.17 0.94 -19.40
C VAL A 156 -22.39 -0.05 -18.53
N LEU A 157 -21.71 0.47 -17.49
CA LEU A 157 -21.01 -0.32 -16.48
C LEU A 157 -21.66 -0.09 -15.12
N THR A 158 -22.00 -1.18 -14.41
CA THR A 158 -22.52 -1.09 -13.03
C THR A 158 -21.52 -1.70 -12.05
N LEU A 159 -21.38 -1.08 -10.87
CA LEU A 159 -20.49 -1.61 -9.82
C LEU A 159 -20.93 -2.99 -9.28
N PRO A 160 -22.23 -3.27 -9.05
CA PRO A 160 -22.65 -4.59 -8.58
C PRO A 160 -22.22 -5.73 -9.51
N ASP A 161 -22.42 -5.57 -10.83
CA ASP A 161 -22.04 -6.56 -11.82
C ASP A 161 -20.51 -6.73 -11.91
N LEU A 162 -19.77 -5.62 -11.83
CA LEU A 162 -18.31 -5.62 -11.87
C LEU A 162 -17.68 -6.22 -10.61
N LEU A 163 -18.28 -6.02 -9.45
CA LEU A 163 -17.82 -6.57 -8.18
C LEU A 163 -18.32 -8.00 -7.96
N ALA A 164 -19.25 -8.49 -8.80
CA ALA A 164 -19.95 -9.75 -8.62
C ALA A 164 -20.60 -9.84 -7.23
N LEU A 165 -21.16 -8.72 -6.76
CA LEU A 165 -21.91 -8.69 -5.51
C LEU A 165 -23.26 -9.38 -5.73
N PRO A 166 -23.78 -10.15 -4.75
CA PRO A 166 -25.13 -10.67 -4.83
C PRO A 166 -26.10 -9.49 -4.98
N ALA A 167 -27.11 -9.64 -5.85
CA ALA A 167 -28.19 -8.66 -5.94
C ALA A 167 -28.81 -8.48 -4.55
N ALA A 168 -29.09 -7.23 -4.17
CA ALA A 168 -29.80 -6.95 -2.93
C ALA A 168 -31.18 -7.62 -3.00
N GLU A 169 -31.43 -8.59 -2.13
CA GLU A 169 -32.77 -9.12 -1.90
C GLU A 169 -33.54 -8.02 -1.15
N HIS A 170 -34.55 -7.46 -1.82
CA HIS A 170 -35.47 -6.47 -1.25
C HIS A 170 -36.59 -7.14 -0.46
#